data_AF-A0A2D0JSH9-F1
#
_entry.id   AF-A0A2D0JSH9-F1
#
_cell.length_a   1.000
_cell.length_b   1.000
_cell.length_c   1.000
_cell.angle_alpha   90.00
_cell.angle_beta   90.00
_cell.angle_gamma   90.00
#
_symmetry.space_group_name_H-M   'P 1'
#
loop_
_entity.id
_entity.type
_entity.pdbx_description
1 polymer ?
#
loop_
_entity_poly.entity_id
_entity_poly.type
_entity_poly.pdbx_seq_one_letter_code
_entity_poly.pdbx_strand_id
1 'polypeptide(L)'
;MLMIRPTRLAPEINGNSGLLKGMTTTAQCYDEHYGLEWPFGHHVRWERRHVSSLTVRFDSPWVPPSAELMGGLSSVFDCEIRHWYSEPSGSLKGYDCYDQGEHVDSHNGQVGHENRPALYLVNGDKTETALALPAMAVGQ
;
A
#
# COMPACT_ATOMS: atom_id res chain seq x y z
N MET A 1 3.82 -4.57 11.70
CA MET A 1 4.63 -3.68 10.83
C MET A 1 6.13 -3.80 11.10
N LEU A 2 6.57 -4.04 12.34
CA LEU A 2 7.98 -4.31 12.68
C LEU A 2 8.62 -5.49 11.92
N MET A 3 7.81 -6.44 11.46
CA MET A 3 8.28 -7.58 10.64
C MET A 3 8.57 -7.18 9.18
N ILE A 4 8.09 -6.02 8.74
CA ILE A 4 8.22 -5.53 7.35
C ILE A 4 9.42 -4.60 7.24
N ARG A 5 9.51 -3.62 8.14
CA ARG A 5 10.71 -2.83 8.34
C ARG A 5 11.20 -3.03 9.77
N PRO A 6 12.42 -3.52 9.98
CA PRO A 6 12.89 -3.84 11.32
C PRO A 6 13.16 -2.56 12.13
N THR A 7 12.76 -2.59 13.39
CA THR A 7 13.09 -1.56 14.37
C THR A 7 14.58 -1.59 14.75
N ARG A 8 15.01 -0.65 15.59
CA ARG A 8 16.40 -0.52 16.09
C ARG A 8 16.48 -0.89 17.57
N LEU A 9 17.55 -1.60 17.93
CA LEU A 9 17.75 -2.10 19.29
C LEU A 9 17.75 -1.00 20.37
N ALA A 10 18.43 0.13 20.13
CA ALA A 10 18.56 1.18 21.14
C ALA A 10 17.21 1.84 21.50
N PRO A 11 16.38 2.29 20.54
CA PRO A 11 15.02 2.76 20.82
C PRO A 11 14.13 1.72 21.51
N GLU A 12 14.23 0.44 21.14
CA GLU A 12 13.44 -0.63 21.79
C GLU A 12 13.81 -0.83 23.26
N ILE A 13 15.10 -0.81 23.59
CA ILE A 13 15.58 -0.91 24.99
C ILE A 13 15.23 0.36 25.78
N ASN A 14 15.31 1.53 25.14
CA ASN A 14 15.01 2.81 25.78
C ASN A 14 13.52 2.91 26.17
N GLY A 15 12.64 2.25 25.41
CA GLY A 15 11.21 2.41 25.57
C GLY A 15 10.80 3.87 25.36
N ASN A 16 9.77 4.28 26.11
CA ASN A 16 9.41 5.68 26.31
C ASN A 16 9.87 6.22 27.67
N SER A 17 10.83 5.53 28.32
CA SER A 17 11.22 5.79 29.71
C SER A 17 12.30 6.88 29.85
N GLY A 18 13.07 7.13 28.79
CA GLY A 18 14.25 8.01 28.85
C GLY A 18 15.45 7.40 29.59
N LEU A 19 15.47 6.07 29.77
CA LEU A 19 16.55 5.33 30.41
C LEU A 19 17.92 5.60 29.75
N LEU A 20 17.97 5.58 28.42
CA LEU A 20 19.17 5.84 27.62
C LEU A 20 19.19 7.31 27.21
N LYS A 21 19.92 8.14 27.97
CA LYS A 21 20.05 9.58 27.69
C LYS A 21 20.65 9.83 26.31
N GLY A 22 20.02 10.73 25.56
CA GLY A 22 20.46 11.10 24.21
C GLY A 22 20.03 10.13 23.10
N MET A 23 19.34 9.03 23.44
CA MET A 23 18.74 8.13 22.47
C MET A 23 17.27 8.50 22.22
N THR A 24 16.79 8.24 21.00
CA THR A 24 15.39 8.41 20.64
C THR A 24 14.51 7.43 21.43
N THR A 25 13.27 7.84 21.71
CA THR A 25 12.29 6.94 22.32
C THR A 25 11.72 5.98 21.27
N THR A 26 11.11 4.90 21.73
CA THR A 26 10.42 3.96 20.84
C THR A 26 9.32 4.66 20.04
N ALA A 27 8.51 5.50 20.69
CA ALA A 27 7.45 6.28 20.04
C ALA A 27 7.98 7.16 18.89
N GLN A 28 9.07 7.90 19.13
CA GLN A 28 9.71 8.74 18.10
C GLN A 28 10.26 7.89 16.95
N CYS A 29 10.92 6.78 17.27
CA CYS A 29 11.44 5.87 16.25
C CYS A 29 10.32 5.29 15.39
N TYR A 30 9.15 5.02 15.98
CA TYR A 30 8.03 4.46 15.24
C TYR A 30 7.35 5.50 14.34
N ASP A 31 7.16 6.72 14.85
CA ASP A 31 6.62 7.83 14.08
C ASP A 31 7.50 8.13 12.85
N GLU A 32 8.82 8.24 13.05
CA GLU A 32 9.77 8.49 11.95
C GLU A 32 9.84 7.33 10.94
N HIS A 33 9.75 6.08 11.40
CA HIS A 33 10.02 4.92 10.55
C HIS A 33 8.77 4.34 9.85
N TYR A 34 7.62 4.42 10.52
CA TYR A 34 6.35 3.86 10.05
C TYR A 34 5.28 4.93 9.78
N GLY A 35 5.55 6.21 10.11
CA GLY A 35 4.55 7.28 10.08
C GLY A 35 3.49 7.17 11.17
N LEU A 36 3.73 6.31 12.17
CA LEU A 36 2.78 5.94 13.21
C LEU A 36 3.51 5.72 14.52
N GLU A 37 3.08 6.38 15.59
CA GLU A 37 3.54 6.05 16.94
C GLU A 37 3.21 4.60 17.33
N TRP A 38 2.12 4.05 16.78
CA TRP A 38 1.66 2.70 17.06
C TRP A 38 1.62 1.87 15.77
N PRO A 39 2.66 1.09 15.47
CA PRO A 39 2.80 0.34 14.21
C PRO A 39 1.98 -0.96 14.20
N PHE A 40 0.72 -0.86 14.61
CA PHE A 40 -0.26 -1.94 14.74
C PHE A 40 -1.61 -1.52 14.17
N GLY A 41 -2.27 -2.44 13.48
CA GLY A 41 -3.65 -2.29 13.04
C GLY A 41 -4.61 -2.95 14.02
N HIS A 42 -5.71 -2.27 14.34
CA HIS A 42 -6.81 -2.80 15.14
C HIS A 42 -8.00 -3.19 14.25
N HIS A 43 -8.96 -3.91 14.81
CA HIS A 43 -10.16 -4.38 14.10
C HIS A 43 -9.86 -5.04 12.74
N VAL A 44 -8.79 -5.82 12.68
CA VAL A 44 -8.34 -6.45 11.43
C VAL A 44 -9.41 -7.41 10.92
N ARG A 45 -9.89 -7.16 9.71
CA ARG A 45 -10.75 -8.04 8.94
C ARG A 45 -10.07 -8.35 7.62
N TRP A 46 -10.09 -9.60 7.21
CA TRP A 46 -9.53 -10.01 5.95
C TRP A 46 -10.48 -10.94 5.22
N GLU A 47 -10.44 -10.87 3.90
CA GLU A 47 -11.20 -11.75 3.03
C GLU A 47 -10.30 -12.14 1.85
N ARG A 48 -10.31 -13.44 1.52
CA ARG A 48 -9.67 -13.95 0.32
C ARG A 48 -10.76 -14.29 -0.68
N ARG A 49 -11.04 -13.37 -1.62
CA ARG A 49 -12.10 -13.57 -2.62
C ARG A 49 -11.65 -14.50 -3.73
N HIS A 50 -10.40 -14.38 -4.18
CA HIS A 50 -9.83 -15.20 -5.26
C HIS A 50 -8.49 -15.78 -4.82
N VAL A 51 -7.97 -16.74 -5.59
CA VAL A 51 -6.66 -17.36 -5.29
C VAL A 51 -5.55 -16.31 -5.27
N SER A 52 -5.62 -15.31 -6.14
CA SER A 52 -4.63 -14.23 -6.28
C SER A 52 -5.01 -12.92 -5.56
N SER A 53 -6.09 -12.88 -4.77
CA SER A 53 -6.53 -11.63 -4.13
C SER A 53 -6.80 -11.78 -2.64
N LEU A 54 -6.24 -10.83 -1.88
CA LEU A 54 -6.46 -10.69 -0.44
C LEU A 54 -6.88 -9.24 -0.17
N THR A 55 -8.08 -9.06 0.38
CA THR A 55 -8.52 -7.75 0.88
C THR A 55 -8.30 -7.73 2.38
N VAL A 56 -7.58 -6.73 2.88
CA VAL A 56 -7.36 -6.51 4.30
C VAL A 56 -7.92 -5.14 4.68
N ARG A 57 -8.63 -5.08 5.79
CA ARG A 57 -9.15 -3.85 6.40
C ARG A 57 -8.71 -3.82 7.85
N PHE A 58 -8.18 -2.70 8.29
CA PHE A 58 -7.78 -2.48 9.67
C PHE A 58 -7.91 -0.99 9.99
N ASP A 59 -8.01 -0.69 11.27
CA ASP A 59 -8.01 0.67 11.79
C ASP A 59 -6.61 0.99 12.31
N SER A 60 -6.02 2.11 11.89
CA SER A 60 -4.82 2.68 12.49
C SER A 60 -5.19 3.94 13.30
N PRO A 61 -4.39 4.33 14.30
CA PRO A 61 -4.64 5.57 15.04
C PRO A 61 -4.36 6.80 14.17
N TRP A 62 -5.39 7.63 13.95
CA TRP A 62 -5.37 8.98 13.36
C TRP A 62 -4.94 9.11 11.89
N VAL A 63 -3.88 8.41 11.49
CA VAL A 63 -3.25 8.52 10.18
C VAL A 63 -3.00 7.12 9.59
N PRO A 64 -2.94 7.00 8.25
CA PRO A 64 -2.56 5.75 7.61
C PRO A 64 -1.05 5.49 7.80
N PRO A 65 -0.60 4.23 7.61
CA PRO A 65 0.82 3.93 7.63
C PRO A 65 1.59 4.65 6.51
N SER A 66 2.87 4.93 6.74
CA SER A 66 3.71 5.66 5.78
C SER A 66 3.83 4.96 4.43
N ALA A 67 3.99 5.76 3.37
CA ALA A 67 4.22 5.25 2.02
C ALA A 67 5.44 4.34 1.93
N GLU A 68 6.52 4.65 2.68
CA GLU A 68 7.72 3.79 2.74
C GLU A 68 7.42 2.41 3.33
N LEU A 69 6.56 2.34 4.34
CA LEU A 69 6.16 1.07 4.91
C LEU A 69 5.29 0.27 3.96
N MET A 70 4.35 0.93 3.27
CA MET A 70 3.48 0.29 2.29
C MET A 70 4.25 -0.20 1.06
N GLY A 71 5.22 0.58 0.57
CA GLY A 71 6.18 0.14 -0.43
C GLY A 71 6.99 -1.06 0.06
N GLY A 72 7.59 -0.98 1.26
CA GLY A 72 8.30 -2.11 1.86
C GLY A 72 7.43 -3.37 1.98
N LEU A 73 6.15 -3.23 2.32
CA LEU A 73 5.20 -4.33 2.39
C LEU A 73 4.98 -4.99 1.02
N SER A 74 4.83 -4.19 -0.04
CA SER A 74 4.67 -4.68 -1.41
C SER A 74 5.90 -5.45 -1.92
N SER A 75 7.10 -5.01 -1.53
CA SER A 75 8.36 -5.68 -1.86
C SER A 75 8.57 -6.98 -1.07
N VAL A 76 8.31 -6.98 0.25
CA VAL A 76 8.48 -8.17 1.11
C VAL A 76 7.57 -9.33 0.67
N PHE A 77 6.37 -9.02 0.19
CA PHE A 77 5.40 -10.03 -0.24
C PHE A 77 5.29 -10.20 -1.76
N ASP A 78 6.13 -9.51 -2.54
CA ASP A 78 6.14 -9.53 -4.00
C ASP A 78 4.72 -9.38 -4.60
N CYS A 79 4.03 -8.30 -4.20
CA CYS A 79 2.63 -8.08 -4.54
C CYS A 79 2.30 -6.62 -4.86
N GLU A 80 1.22 -6.42 -5.61
CA GLU A 80 0.60 -5.11 -5.78
C GLU A 80 -0.31 -4.80 -4.58
N ILE A 81 -0.10 -3.65 -3.96
CA ILE A 81 -0.89 -3.15 -2.85
C ILE A 81 -1.67 -1.92 -3.27
N ARG A 82 -2.98 -2.08 -3.28
CA ARG A 82 -3.95 -1.01 -3.52
C ARG A 82 -4.49 -0.54 -2.18
N HIS A 83 -4.03 0.62 -1.74
CA HIS A 83 -4.24 1.13 -0.39
C HIS A 83 -5.27 2.25 -0.41
N TRP A 84 -6.44 1.99 0.16
CA TRP A 84 -7.44 3.03 0.44
C TRP A 84 -7.46 3.35 1.92
N TYR A 85 -7.45 4.64 2.24
CA TYR A 85 -7.55 5.10 3.62
C TYR A 85 -8.54 6.24 3.74
N SER A 86 -9.21 6.30 4.89
CA SER A 86 -10.17 7.35 5.22
C SER A 86 -10.34 7.46 6.72
N GLU A 87 -10.34 8.67 7.25
CA GLU A 87 -10.72 8.96 8.63
C GLU A 87 -12.23 9.26 8.74
N PRO A 88 -12.93 8.89 9.83
CA PRO A 88 -14.34 9.20 10.03
C PRO A 88 -14.73 10.68 9.89
N SER A 89 -13.81 11.60 10.21
CA SER A 89 -14.04 13.04 10.08
C SER A 89 -14.08 13.51 8.61
N GLY A 90 -13.59 12.68 7.68
CA GLY A 90 -13.41 13.03 6.27
C GLY A 90 -12.25 13.97 5.97
N SER A 91 -11.49 14.40 6.99
CA SER A 91 -10.34 15.29 6.85
C SER A 91 -9.20 14.65 6.05
N LEU A 92 -9.06 13.33 6.19
CA LEU A 92 -8.03 12.52 5.58
C LEU A 92 -8.68 11.39 4.81
N LYS A 93 -8.51 11.39 3.49
CA LYS A 93 -8.91 10.30 2.60
C LYS A 93 -8.00 10.24 1.40
N GLY A 94 -7.75 9.05 0.88
CA GLY A 94 -6.91 8.90 -0.30
C GLY A 94 -6.82 7.46 -0.79
N TYR A 95 -6.09 7.34 -1.88
CA TYR A 95 -5.74 6.10 -2.51
C TYR A 95 -4.29 6.17 -2.97
N ASP A 96 -3.52 5.13 -2.66
CA ASP A 96 -2.17 4.93 -3.17
C ASP A 96 -2.03 3.50 -3.69
N CYS A 97 -1.17 3.33 -4.69
CA CYS A 97 -0.85 2.04 -5.28
C CYS A 97 0.66 1.79 -5.20
N TYR A 98 1.04 0.63 -4.67
CA TYR A 98 2.43 0.22 -4.54
C TYR A 98 2.65 -1.11 -5.24
N ASP A 99 3.73 -1.23 -6.00
CA ASP A 99 4.09 -2.47 -6.69
C ASP A 99 5.58 -2.77 -6.53
N GLN A 100 5.90 -3.95 -6.02
CA GLN A 100 7.26 -4.45 -5.80
C GLN A 100 8.23 -3.49 -5.08
N GLY A 101 7.72 -2.59 -4.22
CA GLY A 101 8.52 -1.59 -3.49
C GLY A 101 8.33 -0.16 -3.97
N GLU A 102 7.81 0.03 -5.17
CA GLU A 102 7.68 1.33 -5.82
C GLU A 102 6.28 1.91 -5.63
N HIS A 103 6.21 3.23 -5.48
CA HIS A 103 4.95 3.96 -5.44
C HIS A 103 4.53 4.32 -6.87
N VAL A 104 3.50 3.66 -7.40
CA VAL A 104 3.15 3.74 -8.82
C VAL A 104 2.08 4.78 -9.13
N ASP A 105 1.16 5.05 -8.19
CA ASP A 105 0.04 5.96 -8.42
C ASP A 105 -0.59 6.46 -7.10
N SER A 106 -1.14 7.68 -7.12
CA SER A 106 -1.90 8.28 -6.02
C SER A 106 -3.12 9.03 -6.56
N HIS A 107 -4.28 8.83 -5.92
CA HIS A 107 -5.51 9.53 -6.28
C HIS A 107 -6.21 10.17 -5.07
N ASN A 108 -6.67 11.41 -5.28
CA ASN A 108 -7.48 12.16 -4.31
C ASN A 108 -8.95 11.72 -4.33
N GLY A 109 -9.21 10.43 -4.13
CA GLY A 109 -10.54 9.87 -3.81
C GLY A 109 -11.72 10.47 -4.58
N GLN A 110 -11.57 10.74 -5.88
CA GLN A 110 -12.68 11.25 -6.69
C GLN A 110 -13.67 10.12 -6.98
N VAL A 111 -14.92 10.37 -6.60
CA VAL A 111 -16.08 9.50 -6.77
C VAL A 111 -16.34 9.32 -8.27
N GLY A 112 -16.13 8.12 -8.82
CA GLY A 112 -16.42 7.88 -10.23
C GLY A 112 -15.99 6.52 -10.79
N HIS A 113 -14.94 5.91 -10.24
CA HIS A 113 -14.70 4.48 -10.47
C HIS A 113 -15.40 3.70 -9.36
N GLU A 114 -16.29 2.76 -9.72
CA GLU A 114 -16.87 1.84 -8.76
C GLU A 114 -15.78 1.28 -7.85
N ASN A 115 -15.93 1.54 -6.55
CA ASN A 115 -15.12 1.05 -5.43
C ASN A 115 -15.13 -0.49 -5.40
N ARG A 116 -14.44 -1.11 -6.35
CA ARG A 116 -14.21 -2.54 -6.42
C ARG A 116 -12.70 -2.75 -6.53
N PRO A 117 -12.10 -3.59 -5.68
CA PRO A 117 -10.74 -4.06 -5.91
C PRO A 117 -10.76 -4.94 -7.18
N ALA A 118 -10.59 -4.34 -8.35
CA ALA A 118 -10.42 -5.02 -9.62
C ALA A 118 -8.92 -5.26 -9.85
N LEU A 119 -8.46 -6.47 -9.60
CA LEU A 119 -7.11 -6.93 -9.93
C LEU A 119 -7.05 -7.07 -11.47
N TYR A 120 -6.23 -6.28 -12.16
CA TYR A 120 -6.02 -6.46 -13.59
C TYR A 120 -4.77 -7.31 -13.79
N LEU A 121 -4.97 -8.56 -14.24
CA LEU A 121 -3.85 -9.40 -14.65
C LEU A 121 -3.29 -8.85 -15.96
N VAL A 122 -2.03 -8.42 -15.96
CA VAL A 122 -1.27 -8.24 -17.18
C VAL A 122 -0.93 -9.63 -17.71
N ASN A 123 -1.81 -10.18 -18.55
CA ASN A 123 -1.47 -11.38 -19.31
C ASN A 123 -0.35 -11.00 -20.29
N GLY A 124 0.83 -11.56 -20.07
CA GLY A 124 1.96 -11.46 -20.99
C GLY A 124 1.74 -12.28 -22.26
N ASP A 125 0.73 -11.94 -23.05
CA ASP A 125 0.62 -12.43 -24.43
C ASP A 125 1.26 -11.42 -25.37
N LYS A 126 2.55 -11.65 -25.60
CA LYS A 126 3.31 -11.07 -26.70
C LYS A 126 2.96 -11.85 -27.98
N THR A 127 1.89 -11.48 -28.66
CA THR A 127 1.54 -11.90 -30.03
C THR A 127 0.34 -11.07 -30.46
N GLU A 128 0.26 -10.40 -31.60
CA GLU A 128 0.99 -10.51 -32.85
C GLU A 128 0.70 -9.19 -33.60
N THR A 129 1.70 -8.61 -34.25
CA THR A 129 1.53 -7.42 -35.09
C THR A 129 0.55 -7.75 -36.20
N ALA A 130 -0.68 -7.23 -36.12
CA ALA A 130 -1.64 -7.31 -37.21
C ALA A 130 -1.09 -6.52 -38.40
N LEU A 131 -0.47 -7.24 -39.34
CA LEU A 131 -0.19 -6.78 -40.69
C LEU A 131 -1.52 -6.34 -41.32
N ALA A 132 -1.71 -5.03 -41.45
CA ALA A 132 -2.81 -4.48 -42.24
C ALA A 132 -2.58 -4.82 -43.72
N LEU A 133 -3.38 -5.75 -44.25
CA LEU A 133 -3.50 -5.99 -45.69
C LEU A 133 -4.20 -4.78 -46.36
N PRO A 134 -3.78 -4.38 -47.57
CA PRO A 134 -4.24 -3.15 -48.19
C PRO A 134 -5.68 -3.27 -48.72
N ALA A 135 -6.38 -2.13 -48.71
CA ALA A 135 -7.78 -1.99 -49.11
C ALA A 135 -8.03 -2.42 -50.57
N MET A 136 -8.99 -3.34 -50.75
CA MET A 136 -9.55 -3.66 -52.06
C MET A 136 -10.65 -2.65 -52.40
N ALA A 137 -10.45 -1.94 -53.53
CA ALA A 137 -11.44 -1.08 -54.15
C ALA A 137 -12.62 -1.91 -54.68
N VAL A 138 -13.85 -1.41 -54.48
CA VAL A 138 -15.04 -1.91 -55.19
C VAL A 138 -15.58 -0.75 -56.02
N GLY A 139 -15.46 -0.90 -57.34
CA GLY A 139 -16.23 -0.15 -58.31
C GLY A 139 -16.98 -1.14 -59.19
N GLN A 140 -18.29 -0.95 -59.32
CA GLN A 140 -19.03 -0.89 -60.59
C GLN A 140 -20.43 -0.36 -60.33
#